data_AF-A0AA48HBP1-F1
#
_entry.id   AF-A0AA48HBP1-F1
#
_cell.length_a   1.000
_cell.length_b   1.000
_cell.length_c   1.000
_cell.angle_alpha   90.00
_cell.angle_beta   90.00
_cell.angle_gamma   90.00
#
_symmetry.space_group_name_H-M   'P 1'
#
loop_
_entity.id
_entity.type
_entity.pdbx_description
1 polymer ?
#
loop_
_entity_poly.entity_id
_entity_poly.type
_entity_poly.pdbx_seq_one_letter_code
_entity_poly.pdbx_strand_id
1 'polypeptide(L)'
;MFVSIPIALQAKFYTLIKSKMRKTGIVLLYVSSILMFIGGLGDQFITHYLDVHLNYLGNPEDSELFRKAESLSMLMLHSAGGGLMSAGTSMFALTHFGIRKKLSWSTWTYLFVALIAQGINGYGMYSAGSHFWYPIIVLVLAILGILLTLLFSTTNGQGKN
;
A
#
# COMPACT_ATOMS: atom_id res chain seq x y z
N MET A 1 -43.46 21.69 -19.99
CA MET A 1 -43.39 20.56 -20.93
C MET A 1 -42.18 19.70 -20.52
N PHE A 2 -42.39 18.60 -19.80
CA PHE A 2 -41.29 17.71 -19.40
C PHE A 2 -41.01 16.74 -20.55
N VAL A 3 -39.80 16.81 -21.11
CA VAL A 3 -39.36 15.87 -22.15
C VAL A 3 -38.96 14.56 -21.46
N SER A 4 -39.84 13.56 -21.53
CA SER A 4 -39.59 12.22 -21.02
C SER A 4 -38.48 11.55 -21.82
N ILE A 5 -37.26 11.52 -21.27
CA ILE A 5 -36.16 10.75 -21.86
C ILE A 5 -36.50 9.26 -21.73
N PRO A 6 -36.40 8.45 -22.81
CA PRO A 6 -36.67 7.03 -22.73
C PRO A 6 -35.76 6.35 -21.70
N ILE A 7 -36.34 5.51 -20.83
CA ILE A 7 -35.63 4.78 -19.76
C ILE A 7 -34.43 4.00 -20.32
N ALA A 8 -34.56 3.44 -21.53
CA ALA A 8 -33.48 2.74 -22.22
C ALA A 8 -32.25 3.64 -22.52
N LEU A 9 -32.48 4.93 -22.82
CA LEU A 9 -31.40 5.89 -23.06
C LEU A 9 -30.66 6.22 -21.77
N GLN A 10 -31.38 6.37 -20.65
CA GLN A 10 -30.78 6.60 -19.34
C GLN A 10 -29.93 5.40 -18.88
N ALA A 11 -30.42 4.17 -19.05
CA ALA A 11 -29.67 2.96 -18.70
C ALA A 11 -28.38 2.81 -19.54
N LYS A 12 -28.45 3.09 -20.84
CA LYS A 12 -27.28 3.04 -21.73
C LYS A 12 -26.25 4.12 -21.38
N PHE A 13 -26.70 5.32 -21.02
CA PHE A 13 -25.81 6.40 -20.58
C PHE A 13 -25.12 6.08 -19.25
N TYR A 14 -25.87 5.57 -18.26
CA TYR A 14 -25.33 5.16 -16.97
C TYR A 14 -24.28 4.06 -17.09
N THR A 15 -24.55 3.02 -17.90
CA THR A 15 -23.59 1.93 -18.13
C THR A 15 -22.32 2.39 -18.84
N LEU A 16 -22.43 3.33 -19.78
CA LEU A 16 -21.30 3.98 -20.45
C LEU A 16 -20.43 4.77 -19.48
N ILE A 17 -21.03 5.62 -18.64
CA ILE A 17 -20.31 6.41 -17.63
C ILE A 17 -19.59 5.46 -16.66
N LYS A 18 -20.31 4.48 -16.12
CA LYS A 18 -19.76 3.48 -15.19
C LYS A 18 -18.58 2.72 -15.80
N SER A 19 -18.65 2.37 -17.08
CA SER A 19 -17.57 1.72 -17.81
C SER A 19 -16.34 2.62 -17.96
N LYS A 20 -16.52 3.89 -18.34
CA LYS A 20 -15.42 4.85 -18.46
C LYS A 20 -14.75 5.12 -17.10
N MET A 21 -15.54 5.40 -16.06
CA MET A 21 -15.02 5.66 -14.72
C MET A 21 -14.24 4.46 -14.17
N ARG A 22 -14.73 3.23 -14.41
CA ARG A 22 -14.02 2.01 -14.00
C ARG A 22 -12.67 1.87 -14.71
N LYS A 23 -12.60 2.17 -16.00
CA LYS A 23 -11.33 2.12 -16.76
C LYS A 23 -10.31 3.11 -16.20
N THR A 24 -10.73 4.36 -15.97
CA THR A 24 -9.84 5.38 -15.38
C THR A 24 -9.38 4.98 -13.99
N GLY A 25 -10.28 4.47 -13.14
CA GLY A 25 -9.93 3.98 -11.81
C GLY A 25 -8.87 2.86 -11.87
N ILE A 26 -9.03 1.89 -12.77
CA ILE A 26 -8.05 0.81 -12.93
C ILE A 26 -6.69 1.35 -13.40
N VAL A 27 -6.67 2.31 -14.34
CA VAL A 27 -5.41 2.92 -14.80
C VAL A 27 -4.71 3.67 -13.67
N LEU A 28 -5.47 4.44 -12.88
CA LEU A 28 -4.93 5.12 -11.70
C LEU A 28 -4.33 4.12 -10.70
N LEU A 29 -5.01 3.01 -10.42
CA LEU A 29 -4.49 1.96 -9.52
C LEU A 29 -3.16 1.38 -10.04
N TYR A 30 -3.03 1.12 -11.34
CA TYR A 30 -1.77 0.66 -11.93
C TYR A 30 -0.66 1.70 -11.81
N VAL A 31 -0.93 2.94 -12.19
CA VAL A 31 0.07 4.02 -12.13
C VAL A 31 0.53 4.25 -10.69
N SER A 32 -0.40 4.33 -9.74
CA SER A 32 -0.08 4.45 -8.31
C SER A 32 0.75 3.25 -7.81
N SER A 33 0.39 2.02 -8.18
CA SER A 33 1.13 0.83 -7.76
C SER A 33 2.59 0.83 -8.25
N ILE A 34 2.82 1.28 -9.49
CA ILE A 34 4.15 1.39 -10.08
C ILE A 34 4.94 2.52 -9.42
N LEU A 35 4.32 3.69 -9.22
CA LEU A 35 4.96 4.82 -8.56
C LEU A 35 5.35 4.50 -7.11
N MET A 36 4.49 3.81 -6.35
CA MET A 36 4.82 3.35 -4.99
C MET A 36 5.99 2.37 -5.01
N PHE A 37 6.00 1.42 -5.95
CA PHE A 37 7.08 0.47 -6.07
C PHE A 37 8.41 1.16 -6.43
N ILE A 38 8.41 2.05 -7.42
CA ILE A 38 9.60 2.81 -7.83
C ILE A 38 10.07 3.73 -6.71
N GLY A 39 9.16 4.43 -6.02
CA GLY A 39 9.49 5.29 -4.88
C GLY A 39 10.16 4.49 -3.76
N GLY A 40 9.55 3.38 -3.35
CA GLY A 40 10.12 2.52 -2.33
C GLY A 40 11.44 1.86 -2.72
N LEU A 41 11.62 1.55 -4.01
CA LEU A 41 12.88 1.08 -4.56
C LEU A 41 13.94 2.18 -4.54
N GLY A 42 13.56 3.42 -4.87
CA GLY A 42 14.42 4.60 -4.77
C GLY A 42 14.94 4.81 -3.35
N ASP A 43 14.07 4.67 -2.35
CA ASP A 43 14.44 4.77 -0.93
C ASP A 43 15.53 3.75 -0.54
N GLN A 44 15.55 2.55 -1.14
CA GLN A 44 16.59 1.54 -0.86
C GLN A 44 17.98 1.95 -1.35
N PHE A 45 18.06 2.81 -2.36
CA PHE A 45 19.34 3.27 -2.90
C PHE A 45 19.95 4.42 -2.10
N ILE A 46 19.19 5.04 -1.19
CA ILE A 46 19.68 6.12 -0.34
C ILE A 46 20.46 5.51 0.81
N THR A 47 21.78 5.55 0.73
CA THR A 47 22.67 4.96 1.75
C THR A 47 23.16 5.97 2.78
N HIS A 48 23.20 7.26 2.43
CA HIS A 48 23.73 8.35 3.25
C HIS A 48 22.79 9.56 3.17
N TYR A 49 22.88 10.47 4.13
CA TYR A 49 22.10 11.70 4.08
C TYR A 49 22.43 12.50 2.82
N LEU A 50 21.39 13.01 2.16
CA LEU A 50 21.59 13.99 1.09
C LEU A 50 22.16 15.28 1.69
N ASP A 51 23.00 15.97 0.92
CA ASP A 51 23.61 17.25 1.32
C ASP A 51 22.59 18.29 1.82
N VAL A 52 21.35 18.24 1.30
CA VAL A 52 20.24 19.10 1.73
C VAL A 52 19.87 18.85 3.20
N HIS A 53 19.89 17.59 3.66
CA HIS A 53 19.61 17.24 5.05
C HIS A 53 20.76 17.65 5.97
N LEU A 54 22.01 17.47 5.52
CA LEU A 54 23.20 17.90 6.27
C LEU A 54 23.21 19.43 6.45
N ASN A 55 22.90 20.17 5.39
CA ASN A 55 22.78 21.63 5.45
C ASN A 55 21.65 22.08 6.39
N TYR A 56 20.51 21.37 6.39
CA TYR A 56 19.41 21.66 7.31
C TYR A 56 19.80 21.41 8.78
N LEU A 57 20.59 20.37 9.03
CA LEU A 57 21.13 20.04 10.36
C LEU A 57 22.31 20.95 10.78
N GLY A 58 22.73 21.89 9.93
CA GLY A 58 23.81 22.82 10.21
C GLY A 58 25.21 22.22 10.08
N ASN A 59 25.38 21.17 9.29
CA ASN A 59 26.65 20.45 9.10
C ASN A 59 27.28 20.01 10.44
N PRO A 60 26.60 19.11 11.18
CA PRO A 60 27.07 18.67 12.49
C PRO A 60 28.44 17.99 12.40
N GLU A 61 29.25 18.14 13.45
CA GLU A 61 30.53 17.44 13.56
C GLU A 61 30.31 15.92 13.58
N ASP A 62 31.27 15.19 13.02
CA ASP A 62 31.25 13.73 12.98
C ASP A 62 31.42 13.15 14.39
N SER A 63 30.29 12.93 15.05
CA SER A 63 30.20 12.39 16.40
C SER A 63 29.57 10.99 16.38
N GLU A 64 29.90 10.16 17.37
CA GLU A 64 29.30 8.82 17.49
C GLU A 64 27.76 8.88 17.53
N LEU A 65 27.21 9.91 18.18
CA LEU A 65 25.76 10.12 18.28
C LEU A 65 25.15 10.47 16.93
N PHE A 66 25.83 11.29 16.12
CA PHE A 66 25.40 11.63 14.76
C PHE A 66 25.37 10.39 13.86
N ARG A 67 26.43 9.56 13.88
CA ARG A 67 26.49 8.32 13.08
C ARG A 67 25.39 7.33 13.46
N LYS A 68 25.05 7.22 14.75
CA LYS A 68 23.92 6.41 15.23
C LYS A 68 22.58 6.96 14.76
N ALA A 69 22.39 8.28 14.80
CA ALA A 69 21.18 8.93 14.31
C ALA A 69 21.01 8.78 12.79
N GLU A 70 22.09 8.91 12.02
CA GLU A 70 22.09 8.63 10.58
C GLU A 70 21.71 7.17 10.28
N SER A 71 22.36 6.22 10.96
CA SER A 71 22.04 4.80 10.78
C SER A 71 20.58 4.50 11.10
N LEU A 72 20.03 5.09 12.17
CA LEU A 72 18.62 4.91 12.52
C LEU A 72 17.68 5.51 11.47
N SER A 73 17.94 6.73 11.01
CA SER A 73 17.13 7.37 9.96
C SER A 73 17.19 6.62 8.64
N MET A 74 18.35 6.12 8.24
CA MET A 74 18.49 5.29 7.04
C MET A 74 17.71 3.98 7.18
N LEU A 75 17.78 3.33 8.34
CA LEU A 75 17.00 2.13 8.59
C LEU A 75 15.48 2.41 8.52
N MET A 76 15.03 3.54 9.05
CA MET A 76 13.63 3.97 8.94
C MET A 76 13.23 4.26 7.49
N LEU A 77 14.11 4.90 6.71
CA LEU A 77 13.88 5.18 5.30
C LEU A 77 13.79 3.90 4.47
N HIS A 78 14.73 2.97 4.66
CA HIS A 78 14.71 1.66 3.98
C HIS A 78 13.50 0.83 4.40
N SER A 79 13.12 0.88 5.67
CA SER A 79 11.91 0.25 6.18
C SER A 79 10.65 0.81 5.50
N ALA A 80 10.53 2.14 5.41
CA ALA A 80 9.43 2.81 4.72
C ALA A 80 9.40 2.45 3.23
N GLY A 81 10.57 2.45 2.58
CA GLY A 81 10.73 2.06 1.18
C GLY A 81 10.31 0.62 0.91
N GLY A 82 10.71 -0.32 1.78
CA GLY A 82 10.28 -1.72 1.70
C GLY A 82 8.76 -1.87 1.87
N GLY A 83 8.17 -1.06 2.75
CA GLY A 83 6.71 -0.95 2.90
C GLY A 83 6.02 -0.46 1.63
N LEU A 84 6.54 0.59 0.98
CA LEU A 84 6.04 1.13 -0.28
C LEU A 84 6.16 0.11 -1.43
N MET A 85 7.29 -0.60 -1.52
CA MET A 85 7.48 -1.68 -2.50
C MET A 85 6.42 -2.77 -2.32
N SER A 86 6.26 -3.26 -1.09
CA SER A 86 5.27 -4.30 -0.77
C SER A 86 3.85 -3.85 -1.09
N ALA A 87 3.48 -2.63 -0.71
CA ALA A 87 2.17 -2.07 -1.00
C ALA A 87 1.94 -1.88 -2.51
N GLY A 88 2.95 -1.40 -3.26
CA GLY A 88 2.91 -1.29 -4.72
C GLY A 88 2.71 -2.64 -5.40
N THR A 89 3.52 -3.65 -5.07
CA THR A 89 3.39 -5.01 -5.62
C THR A 89 2.03 -5.63 -5.28
N SER A 90 1.58 -5.44 -4.05
CA SER A 90 0.28 -5.90 -3.57
C SER A 90 -0.88 -5.27 -4.34
N MET A 91 -0.85 -3.96 -4.52
CA MET A 91 -1.87 -3.20 -5.24
C MET A 91 -1.90 -3.59 -6.72
N PHE A 92 -0.74 -3.82 -7.33
CA PHE A 92 -0.63 -4.35 -8.69
C PHE A 92 -1.28 -5.74 -8.80
N ALA A 93 -0.94 -6.66 -7.89
CA ALA A 93 -1.49 -8.01 -7.87
C ALA A 93 -3.02 -8.03 -7.67
N LEU A 94 -3.53 -7.24 -6.72
CA LEU A 94 -4.97 -7.08 -6.48
C LEU A 94 -5.69 -6.49 -7.70
N THR A 95 -5.12 -5.46 -8.32
CA THR A 95 -5.72 -4.81 -9.49
C THR A 95 -5.74 -5.74 -10.70
N HIS A 96 -4.65 -6.48 -10.94
CA HIS A 96 -4.54 -7.38 -12.08
C HIS A 96 -5.32 -8.68 -11.87
N PHE A 97 -5.03 -9.42 -10.80
CA PHE A 97 -5.60 -10.74 -10.56
C PHE A 97 -6.97 -10.67 -9.88
N GLY A 98 -7.13 -9.79 -8.88
CA GLY A 98 -8.40 -9.64 -8.16
C GLY A 98 -9.47 -8.94 -9.01
N ILE A 99 -9.19 -7.72 -9.49
CA ILE A 99 -10.21 -6.89 -10.15
C ILE A 99 -10.44 -7.31 -11.61
N ARG A 100 -9.39 -7.59 -12.39
CA ARG A 100 -9.56 -7.94 -13.81
C ARG A 100 -9.83 -9.42 -14.04
N LYS A 101 -9.12 -10.31 -13.36
CA LYS A 101 -9.26 -11.76 -13.54
C LYS A 101 -10.25 -12.43 -12.57
N LYS A 102 -10.74 -11.71 -11.54
CA LYS A 102 -11.67 -12.22 -10.52
C LYS A 102 -11.14 -13.46 -9.79
N LEU A 103 -9.83 -13.53 -9.59
CA LEU A 103 -9.18 -14.66 -8.94
C LEU A 103 -9.12 -14.43 -7.43
N SER A 104 -9.73 -15.32 -6.65
CA SER A 104 -9.80 -15.24 -5.19
C SER A 104 -8.44 -15.40 -4.49
N TRP A 105 -7.47 -16.08 -5.13
CA TRP A 105 -6.12 -16.25 -4.57
C TRP A 105 -5.35 -14.93 -4.48
N SER A 106 -5.72 -13.90 -5.25
CA SER A 106 -5.08 -12.59 -5.21
C SER A 106 -5.14 -11.91 -3.85
N THR A 107 -6.23 -12.12 -3.10
CA THR A 107 -6.40 -11.62 -1.74
C THR A 107 -5.39 -12.28 -0.80
N TRP A 108 -5.17 -13.60 -0.93
CA TRP A 108 -4.21 -14.32 -0.10
C TRP A 108 -2.76 -13.91 -0.39
N THR A 109 -2.42 -13.70 -1.66
CA THR A 109 -1.10 -13.20 -2.05
C THR A 109 -0.82 -11.83 -1.44
N TYR A 110 -1.82 -10.94 -1.43
CA TYR A 110 -1.70 -9.64 -0.75
C TYR A 110 -1.39 -9.81 0.74
N LEU A 111 -2.13 -10.67 1.43
CA LEU A 111 -1.92 -10.91 2.87
C LEU A 111 -0.53 -11.46 3.15
N PHE A 112 -0.08 -12.38 2.32
CA PHE A 112 1.24 -12.98 2.47
C PHE A 112 2.36 -11.95 2.24
N VAL A 113 2.25 -11.13 1.20
CA VAL A 113 3.22 -10.06 0.89
C VAL A 113 3.23 -8.99 1.99
N ALA A 114 2.06 -8.62 2.52
CA ALA A 114 1.95 -7.71 3.65
C ALA A 114 2.58 -8.29 4.92
N LEU A 115 2.35 -9.58 5.21
CA LEU A 115 2.90 -10.26 6.38
C LEU A 115 4.42 -10.35 6.31
N ILE A 116 4.99 -10.73 5.16
CA ILE A 116 6.44 -10.76 4.97
C ILE A 116 7.03 -9.36 5.13
N ALA A 117 6.43 -8.35 4.50
CA ALA A 117 6.94 -6.99 4.58
C ALA A 117 6.91 -6.43 6.00
N GLN A 118 5.83 -6.67 6.74
CA GLN A 118 5.73 -6.29 8.15
C GLN A 118 6.68 -7.10 9.04
N GLY A 119 6.92 -8.38 8.73
CA GLY A 119 7.90 -9.20 9.42
C GLY A 119 9.32 -8.68 9.25
N ILE A 120 9.72 -8.33 8.02
CA ILE A 120 11.04 -7.75 7.72
C ILE A 120 11.17 -6.39 8.41
N ASN A 121 10.14 -5.54 8.33
CA ASN A 121 10.13 -4.24 8.99
C ASN A 121 10.26 -4.37 10.52
N GLY A 122 9.46 -5.26 11.11
CA GLY A 122 9.50 -5.56 12.54
C GLY A 122 10.85 -6.09 13.00
N TYR A 123 11.48 -6.96 12.21
CA TYR A 123 12.84 -7.43 12.47
C TYR A 123 13.86 -6.28 12.42
N GLY A 124 13.76 -5.41 11.42
CA GLY A 124 14.61 -4.21 11.32
C GLY A 124 14.47 -3.31 12.55
N MET A 125 13.24 -3.00 12.96
CA MET A 125 12.98 -2.21 14.17
C MET A 125 13.54 -2.89 15.44
N TYR A 126 13.37 -4.20 15.59
CA TYR A 126 13.91 -4.96 16.72
C TYR A 126 15.44 -4.91 16.77
N SER A 127 16.10 -5.07 15.62
CA SER A 127 17.57 -5.00 15.53
C SER A 127 18.11 -3.61 15.92
N ALA A 128 17.31 -2.55 15.76
CA ALA A 128 17.62 -1.20 16.20
C ALA A 128 17.27 -0.92 17.67
N GLY A 129 16.88 -1.94 18.45
CA GLY A 129 16.53 -1.81 19.87
C GLY A 129 15.08 -1.38 20.14
N SER A 130 14.22 -1.36 19.13
CA SER A 130 12.79 -1.08 19.32
C SER A 130 12.04 -2.27 19.95
N HIS A 131 10.99 -1.99 20.71
CA HIS A 131 10.16 -3.03 21.32
C HIS A 131 9.37 -3.83 20.27
N PHE A 132 9.56 -5.15 20.28
CA PHE A 132 9.01 -6.11 19.32
C PHE A 132 7.46 -6.11 19.22
N TRP A 133 6.76 -5.50 20.17
CA TRP A 133 5.31 -5.45 20.23
C TRP A 133 4.68 -4.60 19.12
N TYR A 134 5.39 -3.58 18.62
CA TYR A 134 4.84 -2.66 17.60
C TYR A 134 4.45 -3.37 16.29
N PRO A 135 5.32 -4.13 15.61
CA PRO A 135 4.95 -4.87 14.39
C PRO A 135 3.86 -5.91 14.64
N ILE A 136 3.80 -6.51 15.84
CA ILE A 136 2.73 -7.45 16.21
C ILE A 136 1.37 -6.73 16.26
N ILE A 137 1.29 -5.55 16.89
CA ILE A 137 0.04 -4.77 16.96
C ILE A 137 -0.44 -4.39 15.56
N VAL A 138 0.47 -3.96 14.69
CA VAL A 138 0.14 -3.62 13.29
C VAL A 138 -0.38 -4.86 12.54
N LEU A 139 0.24 -6.02 12.73
CA LEU A 139 -0.23 -7.28 12.15
C LEU A 139 -1.62 -7.67 12.66
N VAL A 140 -1.87 -7.53 13.97
CA VAL A 140 -3.19 -7.80 14.57
C VAL A 140 -4.25 -6.86 14.00
N LEU A 141 -3.97 -5.56 13.87
CA LEU A 141 -4.87 -4.60 13.25
C LEU A 141 -5.18 -4.94 11.79
N ALA A 142 -4.17 -5.38 11.02
CA ALA A 142 -4.38 -5.83 9.64
C ALA A 142 -5.31 -7.04 9.57
N ILE A 143 -5.08 -8.05 10.43
CA ILE A 143 -5.93 -9.25 10.54
C ILE A 143 -7.38 -8.86 10.90
N LEU A 144 -7.57 -7.97 11.86
CA LEU A 144 -8.90 -7.48 12.25
C LEU A 144 -9.62 -6.79 11.08
N GLY A 145 -8.92 -5.95 10.31
CA GLY A 145 -9.49 -5.31 9.13
C GLY A 145 -9.96 -6.32 8.06
N ILE A 146 -9.22 -7.40 7.87
CA ILE A 146 -9.58 -8.47 6.94
C ILE A 146 -10.80 -9.24 7.45
N LEU A 147 -10.81 -9.61 8.73
CA LEU A 147 -11.95 -10.30 9.36
C LEU A 147 -13.23 -9.46 9.23
N LEU A 148 -13.15 -8.16 9.48
CA LEU A 148 -14.25 -7.22 9.26
C LEU A 148 -14.72 -7.23 7.80
N THR A 149 -13.79 -7.20 6.85
CA THR A 149 -14.12 -7.22 5.41
C THR A 149 -14.82 -8.52 5.00
N LEU A 150 -14.34 -9.67 5.50
CA LEU A 150 -14.95 -10.98 5.25
C LEU A 150 -16.35 -11.08 5.89
N LEU A 151 -16.50 -10.59 7.12
CA LEU A 151 -17.78 -10.55 7.82
C LEU A 151 -18.81 -9.72 7.04
N PHE A 152 -18.45 -8.52 6.57
CA PHE A 152 -19.34 -7.69 5.76
C PHE A 152 -19.61 -8.24 4.35
N SER A 153 -18.69 -9.00 3.77
CA SER A 153 -18.91 -9.62 2.47
C SER A 153 -19.92 -10.77 2.54
N THR A 154 -19.96 -11.51 3.66
CA THR A 154 -20.91 -12.62 3.84
C THR A 154 -22.34 -12.12 4.06
N THR A 155 -22.53 -10.99 4.76
CA THR A 155 -23.86 -10.40 4.98
C THR A 155 -24.49 -9.83 3.70
N ASN A 156 -23.70 -9.27 2.79
CA ASN A 156 -24.21 -8.70 1.53
C ASN A 156 -24.49 -9.74 0.43
N GLY A 157 -24.00 -10.98 0.59
CA GLY A 157 -24.18 -12.06 -0.39
C GLY A 157 -25.53 -12.78 -0.33
N GLN A 158 -26.29 -12.65 0.76
CA GLN A 158 -27.53 -13.42 0.97
C GLN A 158 -28.80 -12.82 0.34
N GLY A 159 -28.72 -11.65 -0.31
CA GLY A 159 -29.87 -11.00 -0.96
C GLY A 159 -30.09 -11.37 -2.44
N LYS A 160 -29.42 -12.40 -2.96
CA LYS A 160 -29.56 -12.86 -4.34
C LYS A 160 -29.76 -14.38 -4.39
N ASN A 161 -30.92 -14.83 -3.93
CA ASN A 161 -31.53 -16.09 -4.36
C ASN A 161 -33.00 -15.79 -4.64
#